data_AF-A0A8S3FUK6-F1
#
_entry.id   AF-A0A8S3FUK6-F1
#
_cell.length_a   1.000
_cell.length_b   1.000
_cell.length_c   1.000
_cell.angle_alpha   90.00
_cell.angle_beta   90.00
_cell.angle_gamma   90.00
#
_symmetry.space_group_name_H-M   'P 1'
#
loop_
_entity.id
_entity.type
_entity.pdbx_description
1 polymer ?
#
loop_
_entity_poly.entity_id
_entity_poly.type
_entity_poly.pdbx_seq_one_letter_code
_entity_poly.pdbx_strand_id
1 'polypeptide(L)'
;QRSNEEHLTLSDDQEKQKITDIPTPIEFLSYIFYFHGICVGPLCFFKDYCDFVEGRNLLVIPTSKISDEQEPIQIEQPSIFWPLFTKLSQCVIWGYFLLAYTPYYPVEFNLSKEMVSSPWFKRLCYLLFSTFCARVKYYFAFILSETVNNAAGLGFAGFDKNGIPQWNLLTNVKPLQLELATSLKVTIDVWNMQTALWLRRVCYDRIHKGRTLGVFVLSALW
;
A
#
# COMPACT_ATOMS: atom_id res chain seq x y z
N GLN A 1 39.18 -12.49 -22.16
CA GLN A 1 38.64 -13.59 -21.31
C GLN A 1 38.77 -13.24 -19.82
N ARG A 2 38.14 -12.15 -19.37
CA ARG A 2 37.93 -11.82 -17.95
C ARG A 2 36.96 -10.64 -17.85
N SER A 3 35.70 -10.92 -18.12
CA SER A 3 34.58 -10.12 -17.62
C SER A 3 33.53 -11.15 -17.26
N ASN A 4 33.69 -11.66 -16.04
CA ASN A 4 32.86 -12.66 -15.42
C ASN A 4 31.39 -12.33 -15.68
N GLU A 5 30.65 -13.34 -16.08
CA GLU A 5 29.22 -13.43 -15.88
C GLU A 5 28.95 -13.08 -14.40
N GLU A 6 28.63 -11.81 -14.13
CA GLU A 6 27.85 -11.47 -12.96
C GLU A 6 26.53 -12.21 -13.17
N HIS A 7 26.39 -13.38 -12.54
CA HIS A 7 25.09 -13.89 -12.18
C HIS A 7 24.34 -12.70 -11.58
N LEU A 8 23.40 -12.12 -12.34
CA LEU A 8 22.55 -11.02 -11.90
C LEU A 8 21.80 -11.54 -10.69
N THR A 9 22.34 -11.30 -9.50
CA THR A 9 21.69 -11.67 -8.24
C THR A 9 20.46 -10.81 -8.15
N LEU A 10 19.29 -11.45 -8.28
CA LEU A 10 18.02 -10.78 -8.08
C LEU A 10 17.98 -10.21 -6.67
N SER A 11 17.41 -9.02 -6.51
CA SER A 11 17.12 -8.51 -5.17
C SER A 11 16.06 -9.39 -4.51
N ASP A 12 16.00 -9.39 -3.17
CA ASP A 12 15.01 -10.18 -2.43
C ASP A 12 13.58 -9.92 -2.89
N ASP A 13 13.26 -8.66 -3.24
CA ASP A 13 11.95 -8.27 -3.77
C ASP A 13 11.70 -8.84 -5.16
N GLN A 14 12.70 -8.80 -6.04
CA GLN A 14 12.61 -9.38 -7.39
C GLN A 14 12.47 -10.91 -7.34
N GLU A 15 13.22 -11.56 -6.46
CA GLU A 15 13.16 -13.01 -6.26
C GLU A 15 11.78 -13.43 -5.71
N LYS A 16 11.22 -12.67 -4.75
CA LYS A 16 9.87 -12.90 -4.22
C LYS A 16 8.79 -12.75 -5.30
N GLN A 17 8.98 -11.84 -6.24
CA GLN A 17 7.94 -11.41 -7.19
C GLN A 17 8.16 -11.95 -8.61
N LYS A 18 9.17 -12.81 -8.79
CA LYS A 18 9.44 -13.41 -10.09
C LYS A 18 8.26 -14.27 -10.53
N ILE A 19 7.94 -14.16 -11.81
CA ILE A 19 6.97 -14.99 -12.49
C ILE A 19 7.79 -16.03 -13.26
N THR A 20 7.66 -17.31 -12.89
CA THR A 20 8.39 -18.42 -13.52
C THR A 20 7.69 -18.92 -14.78
N ASP A 21 6.36 -18.93 -14.75
CA ASP A 21 5.53 -19.54 -15.77
C ASP A 21 4.63 -18.48 -16.42
N ILE A 22 4.42 -18.61 -17.74
CA ILE A 22 3.55 -17.69 -18.47
C ILE A 22 2.11 -17.95 -18.02
N PRO A 23 1.38 -16.93 -17.54
CA PRO A 23 0.01 -17.12 -17.09
C PRO A 23 -0.91 -17.44 -18.27
N THR A 24 -1.89 -18.29 -18.02
CA THR A 24 -2.96 -18.54 -18.98
C THR A 24 -3.78 -17.26 -19.22
N PRO A 25 -4.47 -17.13 -20.37
CA PRO A 25 -5.34 -15.98 -20.62
C PRO A 25 -6.40 -15.78 -19.52
N ILE A 26 -6.89 -16.87 -18.91
CA ILE A 26 -7.91 -16.82 -17.85
C ILE A 26 -7.31 -16.25 -16.56
N GLU A 27 -6.13 -16.72 -16.13
CA GLU A 27 -5.45 -16.20 -14.93
C GLU A 27 -5.13 -14.71 -15.09
N PHE A 28 -4.64 -14.32 -16.27
CA PHE A 28 -4.35 -12.92 -16.56
C PHE A 28 -5.61 -12.06 -16.53
N LEU A 29 -6.70 -12.48 -17.19
CA LEU A 29 -7.97 -11.75 -17.16
C LEU A 29 -8.56 -11.70 -15.75
N SER A 30 -8.43 -12.77 -14.97
CA SER A 30 -8.85 -12.82 -13.56
C SER A 30 -8.11 -11.76 -12.73
N TYR A 31 -6.80 -11.59 -12.95
CA TYR A 31 -6.01 -10.54 -12.32
C TYR A 31 -6.34 -9.12 -12.82
N ILE A 32 -6.69 -8.94 -14.09
CA ILE A 32 -7.08 -7.61 -14.58
C ILE A 32 -8.44 -7.20 -14.03
N PHE A 33 -9.35 -8.16 -13.86
CA PHE A 33 -10.75 -7.90 -13.51
C PHE A 33 -11.15 -8.36 -12.09
N TYR A 34 -10.19 -8.56 -11.17
CA TYR A 34 -10.57 -8.92 -9.80
C TYR A 34 -11.35 -7.77 -9.15
N PHE A 35 -12.51 -8.11 -8.60
CA PHE A 35 -13.53 -7.15 -8.15
C PHE A 35 -12.98 -6.08 -7.18
N HIS A 36 -12.10 -6.48 -6.26
CA HIS A 36 -11.53 -5.57 -5.25
C HIS A 36 -10.53 -4.56 -5.83
N GLY A 37 -9.98 -4.83 -7.02
CA GLY A 37 -9.00 -4.00 -7.71
C GLY A 37 -9.63 -2.87 -8.53
N ILE A 38 -10.77 -3.15 -9.17
CA ILE A 38 -11.36 -2.28 -10.20
C ILE A 38 -11.84 -0.92 -9.66
N CYS A 39 -12.42 -0.89 -8.45
CA CYS A 39 -13.12 0.31 -7.98
C CYS A 39 -12.17 1.39 -7.41
N VAL A 40 -11.35 1.01 -6.42
CA VAL A 40 -10.44 1.93 -5.70
C VAL A 40 -9.21 1.14 -5.20
N GLY A 41 -8.98 -0.05 -5.76
CA GLY A 41 -8.04 -1.04 -5.24
C GLY A 41 -6.63 -0.50 -5.08
N PRO A 42 -5.95 -0.66 -3.93
CA PRO A 42 -4.50 -0.54 -3.92
C PRO A 42 -3.92 -1.54 -4.92
N LEU A 43 -2.88 -1.13 -5.62
CA LEU A 43 -2.23 -1.98 -6.61
C LEU A 43 -1.74 -3.27 -5.93
N CYS A 44 -2.21 -4.41 -6.44
CA CYS A 44 -1.73 -5.74 -6.08
C CYS A 44 -0.82 -6.25 -7.19
N PHE A 45 0.31 -6.86 -6.87
CA PHE A 45 1.18 -7.45 -7.88
C PHE A 45 0.65 -8.82 -8.32
N PHE A 46 0.91 -9.17 -9.58
CA PHE A 46 0.39 -10.40 -10.18
C PHE A 46 0.75 -11.66 -9.36
N LYS A 47 2.00 -11.77 -8.89
CA LYS A 47 2.45 -12.89 -8.07
C LYS A 47 1.68 -13.02 -6.75
N ASP A 48 1.49 -11.89 -6.05
CA ASP A 48 0.75 -11.84 -4.80
C ASP A 48 -0.73 -12.21 -5.01
N TYR A 49 -1.31 -11.80 -6.15
CA TYR A 49 -2.66 -12.20 -6.53
C TYR A 49 -2.78 -13.70 -6.81
N CYS A 50 -1.85 -14.29 -7.57
CA CYS A 50 -1.82 -15.73 -7.81
C CYS A 50 -1.66 -16.51 -6.50
N ASP A 51 -0.76 -16.07 -5.62
CA ASP A 51 -0.56 -16.71 -4.32
C ASP A 51 -1.82 -16.66 -3.44
N PHE A 52 -2.61 -15.59 -3.56
CA PHE A 52 -3.91 -15.48 -2.91
C PHE A 52 -4.95 -16.44 -3.51
N VAL A 53 -5.10 -16.46 -4.85
CA VAL A 53 -6.08 -17.32 -5.54
C VAL A 53 -5.79 -18.80 -5.28
N GLU A 54 -4.53 -19.18 -5.28
CA GLU A 54 -4.09 -20.56 -5.02
C GLU A 54 -3.96 -20.90 -3.53
N GLY A 55 -4.13 -19.91 -2.64
CA GLY A 55 -3.98 -20.08 -1.19
C GLY A 55 -2.54 -20.35 -0.71
N ARG A 56 -1.53 -20.13 -1.56
CA ARG A 56 -0.11 -20.31 -1.20
C ARG A 56 0.32 -19.36 -0.07
N ASN A 57 -0.32 -18.19 0.04
CA ASN A 57 -0.10 -17.24 1.13
C ASN A 57 -0.44 -17.83 2.52
N LEU A 58 -1.33 -18.83 2.61
CA LEU A 58 -1.68 -19.52 3.84
C LEU A 58 -0.71 -20.65 4.22
N LEU A 59 0.12 -21.10 3.28
CA LEU A 59 1.07 -22.21 3.47
C LEU A 59 2.41 -21.75 4.06
N VAL A 60 2.60 -20.45 4.30
CA VAL A 60 3.84 -19.90 4.86
C VAL A 60 3.89 -20.20 6.35
N ILE A 61 4.55 -21.29 6.72
CA ILE A 61 4.73 -21.73 8.10
C ILE A 61 5.65 -20.74 8.83
N PRO A 62 5.30 -20.24 10.03
CA PRO A 62 6.25 -19.50 10.86
C PRO A 62 7.43 -20.40 11.25
N THR A 63 8.64 -19.95 10.94
CA THR A 63 9.90 -20.70 11.14
C THR A 63 10.13 -21.12 12.60
N SER A 64 9.39 -20.56 13.56
CA SER A 64 9.48 -20.90 14.99
C SER A 64 8.81 -22.22 15.39
N LYS A 65 8.01 -22.85 14.51
CA LYS A 65 7.30 -24.12 14.78
C LYS A 65 7.88 -25.34 14.05
N ILE A 66 9.07 -25.24 13.45
CA ILE A 66 9.73 -26.41 12.86
C ILE A 66 10.46 -27.17 13.98
N SER A 67 9.70 -27.88 14.82
CA SER A 67 10.21 -29.02 15.57
C SER A 67 10.31 -30.22 14.62
N ASP A 68 11.38 -31.01 14.74
CA ASP A 68 11.80 -32.13 13.87
C ASP A 68 10.79 -33.29 13.70
N GLU A 69 9.53 -33.14 14.11
CA GLU A 69 8.52 -34.18 14.02
C GLU A 69 7.53 -33.88 12.88
N GLN A 70 7.34 -34.90 12.02
CA GLN A 70 6.48 -34.94 10.85
C GLN A 70 4.99 -34.87 11.23
N GLU A 71 4.54 -33.81 11.89
CA GLU A 71 3.11 -33.57 12.07
C GLU A 71 2.50 -32.96 10.80
N PRO A 72 1.27 -33.37 10.42
CA PRO A 72 0.59 -32.80 9.27
C PRO A 72 0.44 -31.29 9.46
N ILE A 73 0.92 -30.53 8.46
CA ILE A 73 0.89 -29.07 8.43
C ILE A 73 -0.56 -28.60 8.65
N GLN A 74 -0.90 -28.23 9.89
CA GLN A 74 -2.20 -27.64 10.18
C GLN A 74 -2.17 -26.21 9.64
N ILE A 75 -2.90 -25.98 8.56
CA ILE A 75 -3.13 -24.65 7.99
C ILE A 75 -4.01 -23.89 8.99
N GLU A 76 -3.40 -23.20 9.94
CA GLU A 76 -4.11 -22.37 10.90
C GLU A 76 -4.60 -21.11 10.17
N GLN A 77 -5.90 -21.05 9.86
CA GLN A 77 -6.49 -19.89 9.20
C GLN A 77 -6.35 -18.67 10.11
N PRO A 78 -5.65 -17.60 9.66
CA PRO A 78 -5.40 -16.45 10.49
C PRO A 78 -6.72 -15.74 10.82
N SER A 79 -6.89 -15.36 12.09
CA SER A 79 -8.08 -14.61 12.51
C SER A 79 -8.14 -13.25 11.79
N ILE A 80 -9.22 -13.03 11.05
CA ILE A 80 -9.47 -11.82 10.25
C ILE A 80 -10.17 -10.74 11.08
N PHE A 81 -10.84 -11.13 12.17
CA PHE A 81 -11.77 -10.26 12.90
C PHE A 81 -11.11 -8.99 13.43
N TRP A 82 -9.99 -9.10 14.14
CA TRP A 82 -9.29 -7.96 14.70
C TRP A 82 -8.72 -6.99 13.63
N PRO A 83 -7.97 -7.46 12.62
CA PRO A 83 -7.54 -6.62 11.50
C PRO A 83 -8.70 -5.90 10.82
N LEU A 84 -9.81 -6.60 10.58
CA LEU A 84 -10.97 -6.03 9.92
C LEU A 84 -11.65 -4.96 10.81
N PHE A 85 -11.85 -5.26 12.10
CA PHE A 85 -12.47 -4.33 13.05
C PHE A 85 -11.64 -3.05 13.22
N THR A 86 -10.31 -3.16 13.28
CA THR A 86 -9.43 -1.99 13.37
C THR A 86 -9.47 -1.13 12.11
N LYS A 87 -9.51 -1.74 10.92
CA LYS A 87 -9.60 -0.98 9.66
C LYS A 87 -10.98 -0.37 9.44
N LEU A 88 -12.04 -1.10 9.79
CA LEU A 88 -13.42 -0.60 9.71
C LEU A 88 -13.64 0.59 10.66
N SER A 89 -13.11 0.54 11.89
CA SER A 89 -13.19 1.68 12.81
C SER A 89 -12.43 2.90 12.27
N GLN A 90 -11.27 2.70 11.64
CA GLN A 90 -10.58 3.79 10.92
C GLN A 90 -11.42 4.35 9.77
N CYS A 91 -12.08 3.51 8.96
CA CYS A 91 -13.00 3.97 7.91
C CYS A 91 -14.12 4.86 8.46
N VAL A 92 -14.72 4.48 9.59
CA VAL A 92 -15.76 5.29 10.24
C VAL A 92 -15.20 6.64 10.69
N ILE A 93 -14.03 6.66 11.33
CA ILE A 93 -13.38 7.90 11.79
C ILE A 93 -13.09 8.83 10.60
N TRP A 94 -12.41 8.33 9.57
CA TRP A 94 -12.04 9.15 8.42
C TRP A 94 -13.24 9.52 7.56
N GLY A 95 -14.25 8.65 7.46
CA GLY A 95 -15.52 8.96 6.81
C GLY A 95 -16.29 10.07 7.52
N TYR A 96 -16.30 10.06 8.86
CA TYR A 96 -16.86 11.16 9.64
C TYR A 96 -16.10 12.46 9.38
N PHE A 97 -14.76 12.47 9.43
CA PHE A 97 -13.97 13.67 9.13
C PHE A 97 -14.23 14.17 7.69
N LEU A 98 -14.34 13.24 6.73
CA LEU A 98 -14.61 13.55 5.33
C LEU A 98 -15.91 14.32 5.20
N LEU A 99 -16.99 13.82 5.81
CA LEU A 99 -18.34 14.39 5.69
C LEU A 99 -18.53 15.63 6.57
N ALA A 100 -17.95 15.66 7.77
CA ALA A 100 -18.19 16.71 8.76
C ALA A 100 -17.31 17.96 8.56
N TYR A 101 -16.10 17.82 8.02
CA TYR A 101 -15.14 18.94 7.91
C TYR A 101 -14.79 19.32 6.48
N THR A 102 -14.55 18.35 5.58
CA THR A 102 -14.02 18.63 4.23
C THR A 102 -14.86 19.64 3.42
N PRO A 103 -16.21 19.60 3.44
CA PRO A 103 -17.03 20.58 2.72
C PRO A 103 -16.89 22.02 3.22
N TYR A 104 -16.54 22.20 4.50
CA TYR A 104 -16.43 23.51 5.14
C TYR A 104 -15.04 24.14 4.99
N TYR A 105 -14.04 23.35 4.62
CA TYR A 105 -12.65 23.80 4.49
C TYR A 105 -12.08 23.49 3.10
N PRO A 106 -12.66 24.07 2.02
CA PRO A 106 -12.17 23.89 0.67
C PRO A 106 -10.75 24.46 0.51
N VAL A 107 -9.87 23.70 -0.14
CA VAL A 107 -8.47 24.11 -0.37
C VAL A 107 -8.40 25.37 -1.22
N GLU A 108 -9.35 25.52 -2.14
CA GLU A 108 -9.46 26.63 -3.09
C GLU A 108 -9.60 27.98 -2.37
N PHE A 109 -10.13 28.01 -1.14
CA PHE A 109 -10.25 29.23 -0.36
C PHE A 109 -8.88 29.84 0.00
N ASN A 110 -7.80 29.06 0.00
CA ASN A 110 -6.44 29.59 0.15
C ASN A 110 -6.06 30.59 -0.96
N LEU A 111 -6.68 30.46 -2.14
CA LEU A 111 -6.44 31.32 -3.30
C LEU A 111 -7.37 32.56 -3.33
N SER A 112 -8.36 32.61 -2.43
CA SER A 112 -9.30 33.73 -2.36
C SER A 112 -8.61 35.03 -1.96
N LYS A 113 -9.08 36.16 -2.52
CA LYS A 113 -8.56 37.49 -2.15
C LYS A 113 -8.68 37.76 -0.65
N GLU A 114 -9.76 37.28 -0.03
CA GLU A 114 -10.01 37.38 1.41
C GLU A 114 -8.90 36.70 2.23
N MET A 115 -8.57 35.45 1.92
CA MET A 115 -7.53 34.71 2.63
C MET A 115 -6.15 35.31 2.35
N VAL A 116 -5.84 35.68 1.11
CA VAL A 116 -4.56 36.30 0.76
C VAL A 116 -4.32 37.62 1.51
N SER A 117 -5.38 38.41 1.73
CA SER A 117 -5.33 39.65 2.49
C SER A 117 -5.27 39.47 4.02
N SER A 118 -5.52 38.27 4.53
CA SER A 118 -5.52 37.98 5.96
C SER A 118 -4.10 37.91 6.55
N PRO A 119 -3.94 38.05 7.88
CA PRO A 119 -2.65 37.89 8.55
C PRO A 119 -1.99 36.55 8.24
N TRP A 120 -0.66 36.53 8.16
CA TRP A 120 0.12 35.35 7.78
C TRP A 120 -0.19 34.11 8.63
N PHE A 121 -0.46 34.29 9.93
CA PHE A 121 -0.77 33.19 10.84
C PHE A 121 -2.12 32.54 10.50
N LYS A 122 -3.16 33.34 10.24
CA LYS A 122 -4.48 32.84 9.80
C LYS A 122 -4.36 32.05 8.49
N ARG A 123 -3.55 32.57 7.55
CA ARG A 123 -3.25 31.91 6.28
C ARG A 123 -2.56 30.58 6.48
N LEU A 124 -1.53 30.53 7.33
CA LEU A 124 -0.79 29.30 7.63
C LEU A 124 -1.69 28.25 8.28
N CYS A 125 -2.47 28.63 9.31
CA CYS A 125 -3.39 27.71 9.98
C CYS A 125 -4.45 27.17 9.02
N TYR A 126 -5.06 28.03 8.21
CA TYR A 126 -6.05 27.59 7.22
C TYR A 126 -5.42 26.70 6.15
N LEU A 127 -4.24 27.04 5.64
CA LEU A 127 -3.52 26.22 4.66
C LEU A 127 -3.25 24.80 5.20
N LEU A 128 -2.70 24.69 6.41
CA LEU A 128 -2.41 23.40 7.03
C LEU A 128 -3.68 22.56 7.21
N PHE A 129 -4.74 23.17 7.75
CA PHE A 129 -5.99 22.46 8.04
C PHE A 129 -6.79 22.10 6.77
N SER A 130 -6.93 23.02 5.82
CA SER A 130 -7.61 22.76 4.55
C SER A 130 -6.88 21.70 3.72
N THR A 131 -5.54 21.70 3.70
CA THR A 131 -4.77 20.65 3.02
C THR A 131 -4.92 19.29 3.74
N PHE A 132 -5.02 19.28 5.07
CA PHE A 132 -5.40 18.07 5.82
C PHE A 132 -6.78 17.56 5.40
N CYS A 133 -7.81 18.40 5.41
CA CYS A 133 -9.15 18.04 4.96
C CYS A 133 -9.16 17.50 3.52
N ALA A 134 -8.36 18.10 2.63
CA ALA A 134 -8.20 17.63 1.26
C ALA A 134 -7.62 16.21 1.17
N ARG A 135 -6.76 15.83 2.12
CA ARG A 135 -6.16 14.49 2.19
C ARG A 135 -7.12 13.44 2.77
N VAL A 136 -8.03 13.83 3.67
CA VAL A 136 -8.96 12.92 4.36
C VAL A 136 -9.76 12.04 3.39
N LYS A 137 -10.16 12.57 2.22
CA LYS A 137 -10.86 11.79 1.19
C LYS A 137 -10.05 10.58 0.73
N TYR A 138 -8.73 10.71 0.61
CA TYR A 138 -7.83 9.62 0.24
C TYR A 138 -7.61 8.65 1.40
N TYR A 139 -7.55 9.12 2.65
CA TYR A 139 -7.49 8.23 3.82
C TYR A 139 -8.70 7.32 3.87
N PHE A 140 -9.89 7.90 3.74
CA PHE A 140 -11.13 7.13 3.71
C PHE A 140 -11.13 6.12 2.54
N ALA A 141 -10.86 6.59 1.31
CA ALA A 141 -10.88 5.76 0.12
C ALA A 141 -9.87 4.60 0.19
N PHE A 142 -8.62 4.86 0.57
CA PHE A 142 -7.58 3.84 0.65
C PHE A 142 -7.81 2.84 1.78
N ILE A 143 -8.24 3.28 2.97
CA ILE A 143 -8.50 2.37 4.08
C ILE A 143 -9.75 1.53 3.81
N LEU A 144 -10.78 2.10 3.17
CA LEU A 144 -11.97 1.35 2.76
C LEU A 144 -11.59 0.26 1.77
N SER A 145 -10.79 0.61 0.77
CA SER A 145 -10.27 -0.32 -0.21
C SER A 145 -9.43 -1.43 0.42
N GLU A 146 -8.54 -1.09 1.35
CA GLU A 146 -7.77 -2.06 2.14
C GLU A 146 -8.69 -2.96 2.99
N THR A 147 -9.72 -2.40 3.62
CA THR A 147 -10.72 -3.14 4.42
C THR A 147 -11.41 -4.21 3.58
N VAL A 148 -11.85 -3.84 2.37
CA VAL A 148 -12.51 -4.76 1.42
C VAL A 148 -11.55 -5.87 0.98
N ASN A 149 -10.30 -5.54 0.66
CA ASN A 149 -9.29 -6.53 0.28
C ASN A 149 -8.90 -7.46 1.45
N ASN A 150 -8.83 -6.94 2.67
CA ASN A 150 -8.59 -7.73 3.88
C ASN A 150 -9.77 -8.67 4.17
N ALA A 151 -11.02 -8.19 4.01
CA ALA A 151 -12.22 -9.02 4.16
C ALA A 151 -12.26 -10.18 3.15
N ALA A 152 -11.73 -9.96 1.94
CA ALA A 152 -11.60 -10.98 0.91
C ALA A 152 -10.41 -11.95 1.13
N GLY A 153 -9.52 -11.68 2.08
CA GLY A 153 -8.31 -12.47 2.34
C GLY A 153 -7.07 -12.04 1.56
N LEU A 154 -7.20 -11.21 0.52
CA LEU A 154 -6.07 -10.73 -0.31
C LEU A 154 -5.11 -9.80 0.46
N GLY A 155 -5.55 -9.25 1.60
CA GLY A 155 -4.72 -8.41 2.46
C GLY A 155 -3.63 -9.13 3.27
N PHE A 156 -3.62 -10.46 3.27
CA PHE A 156 -2.75 -11.27 4.13
C PHE A 156 -1.33 -11.39 3.56
N ALA A 157 -0.33 -10.90 4.31
CA ALA A 157 1.08 -10.89 3.92
C ALA A 157 1.88 -12.10 4.44
N GLY A 158 1.26 -13.00 5.20
CA GLY A 158 1.92 -14.10 5.89
C GLY A 158 2.10 -13.86 7.39
N PHE A 159 2.97 -14.65 8.03
CA PHE A 159 3.27 -14.55 9.45
C PHE A 159 4.61 -13.85 9.69
N ASP A 160 4.69 -13.06 10.75
CA ASP A 160 5.97 -12.52 11.24
C ASP A 160 6.82 -13.63 11.90
N LYS A 161 8.08 -13.33 12.22
CA LYS A 161 9.02 -14.21 12.94
C LYS A 161 8.43 -14.79 14.24
N ASN A 162 7.52 -14.05 14.87
CA ASN A 162 6.83 -14.44 16.08
C ASN A 162 5.55 -15.28 15.85
N GLY A 163 5.21 -15.60 14.60
CA GLY A 163 3.98 -16.31 14.25
C GLY A 163 2.71 -15.45 14.27
N ILE A 164 2.85 -14.12 14.29
CA ILE A 164 1.70 -13.20 14.29
C ILE A 164 1.26 -12.93 12.84
N PRO A 165 -0.04 -13.13 12.50
CA PRO A 165 -0.54 -12.90 11.16
C PRO A 165 -0.50 -11.41 10.78
N GLN A 166 0.05 -11.10 9.60
CA GLN A 166 0.21 -9.75 9.09
C GLN A 166 -0.83 -9.45 8.00
N TRP A 167 -1.62 -8.40 8.21
CA TRP A 167 -2.70 -7.96 7.32
C TRP A 167 -2.39 -6.62 6.66
N ASN A 168 -1.17 -6.52 6.13
CA ASN A 168 -0.61 -5.28 5.60
C ASN A 168 -0.12 -5.40 4.15
N LEU A 169 -0.46 -6.49 3.44
CA LEU A 169 0.02 -6.73 2.06
C LEU A 169 -0.35 -5.56 1.14
N LEU A 170 -1.59 -5.09 1.28
CA LEU A 170 -2.19 -4.04 0.47
C LEU A 170 -2.40 -2.73 1.24
N THR A 171 -1.67 -2.52 2.35
CA THR A 171 -1.71 -1.22 3.03
C THR A 171 -1.20 -0.14 2.10
N ASN A 172 -2.03 0.87 1.85
CA ASN A 172 -1.68 1.96 0.92
C ASN A 172 -1.37 3.28 1.62
N VAL A 173 -1.83 3.49 2.86
CA VAL A 173 -1.59 4.73 3.60
C VAL A 173 -1.56 4.49 5.11
N LYS A 174 -0.74 5.28 5.82
CA LYS A 174 -0.74 5.34 7.30
C LYS A 174 -1.01 6.78 7.75
N PRO A 175 -2.29 7.19 7.94
CA PRO A 175 -2.65 8.60 8.14
C PRO A 175 -1.93 9.28 9.30
N LEU A 176 -1.87 8.64 10.48
CA LEU A 176 -1.21 9.23 11.65
C LEU A 176 0.30 9.41 11.44
N GLN A 177 0.95 8.46 10.76
CA GLN A 177 2.38 8.59 10.45
C GLN A 177 2.62 9.67 9.39
N LEU A 178 1.66 9.88 8.47
CA LEU A 178 1.75 10.93 7.47
C LEU A 178 1.65 12.32 8.09
N GLU A 179 0.64 12.54 8.94
CA GLU A 179 0.38 13.85 9.54
C GLU A 179 1.43 14.23 10.58
N LEU A 180 2.05 13.25 11.23
CA LEU A 180 3.13 13.44 12.20
C LEU A 180 4.52 13.27 11.58
N ALA A 181 4.63 13.15 10.25
CA ALA A 181 5.90 12.96 9.57
C ALA A 181 6.83 14.16 9.78
N THR A 182 8.07 13.90 10.22
CA THR A 182 9.09 14.93 10.45
C THR A 182 9.98 15.18 9.22
N SER A 183 9.83 14.39 8.15
CA SER A 183 10.59 14.55 6.92
C SER A 183 9.77 14.15 5.70
N LEU A 184 10.07 14.78 4.55
CA LEU A 184 9.45 14.47 3.27
C LEU A 184 9.64 12.99 2.87
N LYS A 185 10.78 12.40 3.23
CA LYS A 185 11.04 10.98 3.01
C LYS A 185 9.98 10.11 3.69
N VAL A 186 9.73 10.34 4.98
CA VAL A 186 8.71 9.58 5.74
C VAL A 186 7.32 9.81 5.13
N THR A 187 7.01 11.04 4.72
CA THR A 187 5.75 11.35 4.04
C THR A 187 5.55 10.52 2.77
N ILE A 188 6.58 10.43 1.92
CA ILE A 188 6.55 9.62 0.68
C ILE A 188 6.43 8.12 1.01
N ASP A 189 7.16 7.63 2.01
CA ASP A 189 7.20 6.21 2.38
C ASP A 189 5.86 5.69 2.95
N VAL A 190 4.96 6.57 3.41
CA VAL A 190 3.67 6.20 4.04
C VAL A 190 2.43 6.68 3.28
N TRP A 191 2.62 7.36 2.13
CA TRP A 191 1.55 7.81 1.24
C TRP A 191 1.54 7.02 -0.06
N ASN A 192 0.39 6.47 -0.42
CA ASN A 192 0.19 5.71 -1.66
C ASN A 192 1.29 4.64 -1.86
N MET A 193 1.51 3.85 -0.80
CA MET A 193 2.64 2.94 -0.64
C MET A 193 2.76 1.93 -1.79
N GLN A 194 1.64 1.39 -2.28
CA GLN A 194 1.69 0.42 -3.38
C GLN A 194 2.15 1.04 -4.70
N THR A 195 1.74 2.29 -4.96
CA THR A 195 2.24 3.04 -6.13
C THR A 195 3.73 3.36 -5.98
N ALA A 196 4.19 3.69 -4.77
CA ALA A 196 5.62 3.91 -4.50
C ALA A 196 6.44 2.63 -4.73
N LEU A 197 5.93 1.47 -4.31
CA LEU A 197 6.55 0.16 -4.59
C LEU A 197 6.55 -0.15 -6.09
N TRP A 198 5.45 0.12 -6.79
CA TRP A 198 5.38 -0.02 -8.24
C TRP A 198 6.41 0.84 -8.96
N LEU A 199 6.47 2.14 -8.65
CA LEU A 199 7.46 3.08 -9.19
C LEU A 199 8.90 2.61 -8.93
N ARG A 200 9.15 2.04 -7.74
CA ARG A 200 10.44 1.45 -7.43
C ARG A 200 10.80 0.31 -8.39
N ARG A 201 9.88 -0.64 -8.61
CA ARG A 201 10.10 -1.82 -9.47
C ARG A 201 10.18 -1.49 -10.96
N VAL A 202 9.38 -0.54 -11.44
CA VAL A 202 9.33 -0.21 -12.88
C VAL A 202 10.39 0.80 -13.28
N CYS A 203 10.87 1.63 -12.36
CA CYS A 203 11.79 2.72 -12.66
C CYS A 203 13.06 2.68 -11.81
N TYR A 204 12.95 2.75 -10.49
CA TYR A 204 14.12 2.89 -9.60
C TYR A 204 15.14 1.76 -9.77
N ASP A 205 14.67 0.51 -9.71
CA ASP A 205 15.53 -0.67 -9.77
C ASP A 205 16.02 -0.97 -11.19
N ARG A 206 15.36 -0.40 -12.22
CA ARG A 206 15.70 -0.62 -13.64
C ARG A 206 16.70 0.39 -14.19
N ILE A 207 16.87 1.54 -13.55
CA ILE A 207 17.76 2.60 -14.00
C ILE A 207 19.11 2.52 -13.27
N HIS A 208 20.22 2.72 -13.99
CA HIS A 208 21.56 2.68 -13.40
C HIS A 208 22.01 4.01 -12.78
N LYS A 209 21.61 5.16 -13.35
CA LYS A 209 22.02 6.51 -12.90
C LYS A 209 20.81 7.42 -12.72
N GLY A 210 20.82 8.27 -11.70
CA GLY A 210 19.73 9.25 -11.49
C GLY A 210 18.39 8.63 -11.07
N ARG A 211 18.42 7.47 -10.40
CA ARG A 211 17.23 6.67 -10.04
C ARG A 211 16.11 7.48 -9.41
N THR A 212 16.43 8.28 -8.40
CA THR A 212 15.47 9.12 -7.69
C THR A 212 14.79 10.13 -8.61
N LEU A 213 15.57 10.83 -9.45
CA LEU A 213 15.02 11.80 -10.40
C LEU A 213 14.14 11.09 -11.44
N GLY A 214 14.56 9.93 -11.94
CA GLY A 214 13.77 9.12 -12.86
C GLY A 214 12.42 8.71 -12.29
N VAL A 215 12.38 8.31 -11.02
CA VAL A 215 11.12 8.01 -10.31
C VAL A 215 10.22 9.25 -10.23
N PHE A 216 10.77 10.41 -9.85
CA PHE A 216 9.97 11.64 -9.75
C PHE A 216 9.45 12.11 -11.10
N VAL A 217 10.24 12.02 -12.17
CA VAL A 217 9.80 12.35 -13.53
C VAL A 217 8.70 11.40 -14.00
N LEU A 218 8.89 10.08 -13.81
CA LEU A 218 7.87 9.10 -14.17
C LEU A 218 6.56 9.32 -13.39
N SER A 219 6.67 9.55 -12.08
CA SER A 219 5.53 9.84 -11.20
C SER A 219 4.78 11.13 -11.57
N ALA A 220 5.48 12.13 -12.11
CA ALA A 220 4.86 13.37 -12.56
C ALA A 220 4.19 13.26 -13.94
N LEU A 221 4.62 12.32 -14.77
CA LEU A 221 4.02 12.05 -16.08
C LEU A 221 2.79 11.13 -16.00
N TRP A 222 2.76 10.25 -15.01
CA TRP A 222 1.65 9.35 -14.70
C TRP A 222 0.54 10.07 -13.95
#